data_AF-A0A6A7RSS2-F1
#
_entry.id   AF-A0A6A7RSS2-F1
#
_cell.length_a   1.000
_cell.length_b   1.000
_cell.length_c   1.000
_cell.angle_alpha   90.00
_cell.angle_beta   90.00
_cell.angle_gamma   90.00
#
_symmetry.space_group_name_H-M   'P 1'
#
loop_
_entity.id
_entity.type
_entity.pdbx_description
1 polymer ?
#
loop_
_entity_poly.entity_id
_entity_poly.type
_entity_poly.pdbx_seq_one_letter_code
_entity_poly.pdbx_strand_id
1 'polypeptide(L)'
;MSLIITDECINCDVCEPECPNEAITQGEEIYEIDPNKCTECVGHYDTPQCVEVCPVDCIPKDPANQESEDVLWVKYEKLTGNPGRS
;
A
#
# COMPACT_ATOMS: atom_id res chain seq x y z
N MET A 1 -1.71 8.70 1.74
CA MET A 1 -3.01 8.09 1.41
C MET A 1 -2.83 6.60 1.58
N SER A 2 -3.89 5.87 1.96
CA SER A 2 -3.86 4.43 1.76
C SER A 2 -4.34 4.10 0.35
N LEU A 3 -3.93 2.94 -0.15
CA LEU A 3 -4.64 2.26 -1.22
C LEU A 3 -5.66 1.28 -0.63
N ILE A 4 -6.59 0.83 -1.46
CA ILE A 4 -7.57 -0.20 -1.11
C ILE A 4 -7.64 -1.23 -2.23
N ILE A 5 -7.89 -2.48 -1.91
CA ILE A 5 -8.14 -3.55 -2.88
C ILE A 5 -9.66 -3.70 -3.01
N THR A 6 -10.18 -3.66 -4.23
CA THR A 6 -11.62 -3.79 -4.49
C THR A 6 -12.06 -5.26 -4.62
N ASP A 7 -13.37 -5.46 -4.75
CA ASP A 7 -14.00 -6.76 -5.01
C ASP A 7 -13.66 -7.36 -6.38
N GLU A 8 -12.95 -6.63 -7.23
CA GLU A 8 -12.41 -7.14 -8.50
C GLU A 8 -11.13 -7.99 -8.31
N CYS A 9 -10.62 -8.10 -7.08
CA CYS A 9 -9.47 -8.93 -6.76
C CYS A 9 -9.71 -10.41 -7.12
N ILE A 10 -8.72 -11.02 -7.80
CA ILE A 10 -8.78 -12.42 -8.24
C ILE A 10 -7.95 -13.38 -7.38
N ASN A 11 -7.47 -12.96 -6.20
CA ASN A 11 -6.64 -13.76 -5.29
C ASN A 11 -5.43 -14.43 -6.00
N CYS A 12 -4.62 -13.63 -6.70
CA CYS A 12 -3.48 -14.12 -7.48
C CYS A 12 -2.12 -14.10 -6.75
N ASP A 13 -2.08 -13.67 -5.49
CA ASP A 13 -0.92 -13.68 -4.59
C ASP A 13 0.27 -12.77 -4.96
N VAL A 14 0.25 -12.11 -6.11
CA VAL A 14 1.42 -11.35 -6.59
C VAL A 14 1.67 -10.03 -5.85
N CYS A 15 0.66 -9.45 -5.19
CA CYS A 15 0.79 -8.11 -4.59
C CYS A 15 1.31 -8.11 -3.14
N GLU A 16 1.07 -9.19 -2.38
CA GLU A 16 1.54 -9.35 -1.00
C GLU A 16 3.08 -9.24 -0.88
N PRO A 17 3.90 -10.02 -1.63
CA PRO A 17 5.36 -9.99 -1.48
C PRO A 17 6.00 -8.67 -1.94
N GLU A 18 5.29 -7.87 -2.72
CA GLU A 18 5.79 -6.59 -3.25
C GLU A 18 5.62 -5.43 -2.26
N CYS A 19 4.83 -5.61 -1.19
CA CYS A 19 4.60 -4.55 -0.22
C CYS A 19 5.80 -4.40 0.74
N PRO A 20 6.55 -3.27 0.71
CA PRO A 20 7.74 -3.12 1.55
C PRO A 20 7.42 -2.99 3.05
N ASN A 21 6.16 -2.71 3.40
CA ASN A 21 5.70 -2.51 4.77
C ASN A 21 4.83 -3.66 5.29
N GLU A 22 4.70 -4.76 4.53
CA GLU A 22 3.81 -5.89 4.90
C GLU A 22 2.38 -5.40 5.24
N ALA A 23 1.87 -4.49 4.40
CA ALA A 23 0.55 -3.90 4.55
C ALA A 23 -0.55 -4.73 3.87
N ILE A 24 -0.19 -5.65 2.98
CA ILE A 24 -1.13 -6.49 2.23
C ILE A 24 -1.17 -7.88 2.86
N THR A 25 -2.35 -8.42 3.09
CA THR A 25 -2.57 -9.80 3.58
C THR A 25 -3.81 -10.41 2.95
N GLN A 26 -3.85 -11.74 2.82
CA GLN A 26 -5.06 -12.46 2.40
C GLN A 26 -6.18 -12.29 3.45
N GLY A 27 -7.29 -11.67 3.05
CA GLY A 27 -8.53 -11.59 3.82
C GLY A 27 -9.47 -12.77 3.57
N GLU A 28 -10.72 -12.67 4.03
CA GLU A 28 -11.70 -13.75 3.90
C GLU A 28 -12.14 -14.00 2.44
N GLU A 29 -12.30 -12.92 1.65
CA GLU A 29 -12.77 -13.00 0.25
C GLU A 29 -11.74 -12.50 -0.77
N ILE A 30 -10.99 -11.46 -0.39
CA ILE A 30 -10.01 -10.77 -1.23
C ILE A 30 -8.77 -10.46 -0.40
N TYR A 31 -7.69 -10.03 -1.07
CA TYR A 31 -6.58 -9.39 -0.38
C TYR A 31 -7.02 -8.06 0.25
N GLU A 32 -6.48 -7.73 1.41
CA GLU A 32 -6.79 -6.51 2.16
C GLU A 32 -5.51 -5.70 2.43
N ILE A 33 -5.66 -4.37 2.46
CA ILE A 33 -4.57 -3.43 2.80
C ILE A 33 -4.83 -2.85 4.20
N ASP A 34 -3.86 -2.96 5.11
CA ASP A 34 -3.84 -2.22 6.37
C ASP A 34 -3.44 -0.75 6.10
N PRO A 35 -4.38 0.22 6.25
CA PRO A 35 -4.10 1.63 5.97
C PRO A 35 -3.06 2.24 6.92
N ASN A 36 -2.83 1.64 8.09
CA ASN A 36 -1.82 2.12 9.04
C ASN A 36 -0.39 1.79 8.57
N LYS A 37 -0.24 0.83 7.65
CA LYS A 37 1.05 0.40 7.09
C LYS A 37 1.25 0.84 5.65
N CYS A 38 0.18 1.09 4.90
CA CYS A 38 0.29 1.56 3.52
C CYS A 38 0.90 2.97 3.46
N THR A 39 2.06 3.11 2.82
CA THR A 39 2.70 4.42 2.58
C THR A 39 2.55 4.88 1.13
N GLU A 40 1.70 4.23 0.31
CA GLU A 40 1.75 4.35 -1.16
C GLU A 40 3.17 4.13 -1.73
N CYS A 41 3.97 3.32 -1.05
CA CYS A 41 5.40 3.12 -1.33
C CYS A 41 6.30 4.36 -1.19
N VAL A 42 5.78 5.49 -0.71
CA VAL A 42 6.59 6.66 -0.34
C VAL A 42 7.70 6.23 0.62
N GLY A 43 8.93 6.67 0.33
CA GLY A 43 10.15 6.30 1.05
C GLY A 43 10.84 5.02 0.57
N HIS A 44 10.19 4.23 -0.28
CA HIS A 44 10.77 3.01 -0.87
C HIS A 44 10.90 3.10 -2.39
N TYR A 45 9.84 3.56 -3.07
CA TYR A 45 9.73 3.60 -4.53
C TYR A 45 8.99 4.85 -5.01
N ASP A 46 9.12 5.16 -6.30
CA ASP A 46 8.42 6.29 -6.93
C ASP A 46 6.94 6.00 -7.20
N THR A 47 6.57 4.73 -7.39
CA THR A 47 5.19 4.28 -7.64
C THR A 47 4.81 3.13 -6.70
N PRO A 48 3.50 2.91 -6.44
CA PRO A 48 3.05 1.79 -5.62
C PRO A 48 3.29 0.43 -6.29
N GLN A 49 4.17 -0.40 -5.74
CA GLN A 49 4.56 -1.66 -6.36
C GLN A 49 3.40 -2.66 -6.50
N CYS A 50 2.48 -2.69 -5.52
CA CYS A 50 1.29 -3.54 -5.61
C CYS A 50 0.39 -3.20 -6.81
N VAL A 51 0.33 -1.92 -7.21
CA VAL A 51 -0.44 -1.47 -8.38
C VAL A 51 0.24 -1.94 -9.67
N GLU A 52 1.57 -1.83 -9.77
CA GLU A 52 2.33 -2.24 -10.96
C GLU A 52 2.21 -3.74 -11.28
N VAL A 53 2.03 -4.57 -10.25
CA VAL A 53 1.94 -6.04 -10.42
C VAL A 53 0.50 -6.56 -10.48
N CYS A 54 -0.50 -5.74 -10.20
CA CYS A 54 -1.90 -6.19 -10.17
C CYS A 54 -2.39 -6.50 -11.60
N PRO A 55 -2.79 -7.75 -11.91
CA PRO A 55 -3.18 -8.13 -13.27
C PRO A 55 -4.57 -7.63 -13.70
N VAL A 56 -5.34 -7.06 -12.77
CA VAL A 56 -6.75 -6.65 -12.96
C VAL A 56 -7.00 -5.21 -12.53
N ASP A 57 -5.96 -4.42 -12.28
CA ASP A 57 -6.03 -2.99 -11.93
C ASP A 57 -6.99 -2.66 -10.75
N CYS A 58 -7.15 -3.56 -9.79
CA CYS A 58 -8.14 -3.48 -8.72
C CYS A 58 -7.65 -2.77 -7.43
N ILE A 59 -6.61 -1.94 -7.52
CA ILE A 59 -5.96 -1.28 -6.35
C ILE A 59 -5.99 0.25 -6.48
N PRO A 60 -7.17 0.91 -6.38
CA PRO A 60 -7.27 2.37 -6.42
C PRO A 60 -6.85 3.03 -5.10
N LYS A 61 -6.83 4.37 -5.10
CA LYS A 61 -6.68 5.16 -3.87
C LYS A 61 -7.90 5.00 -2.97
N ASP A 62 -7.67 4.86 -1.67
CA ASP A 62 -8.74 4.74 -0.68
C ASP A 62 -9.34 6.12 -0.37
N PRO A 63 -10.63 6.38 -0.71
CA PRO A 63 -11.27 7.64 -0.41
C PRO A 63 -11.49 7.89 1.08
N ALA A 64 -11.50 6.86 1.93
CA ALA A 64 -11.69 6.97 3.37
C ALA A 64 -10.38 7.27 4.13
N ASN A 65 -9.23 6.96 3.53
CA ASN A 65 -7.90 7.13 4.12
C ASN A 65 -7.05 8.11 3.30
N GLN A 66 -7.56 9.34 3.15
CA GLN A 66 -6.88 10.41 2.45
C GLN A 66 -5.73 11.00 3.29
N GLU A 67 -4.49 11.03 2.77
CA GLU A 67 -3.34 11.60 3.46
C GLU A 67 -2.40 12.27 2.46
N SER A 68 -1.80 13.40 2.85
CA SER A 68 -0.79 14.10 2.05
C SER A 68 0.53 13.33 1.99
N GLU A 69 1.39 13.72 1.05
CA GLU A 69 2.74 13.15 0.92
C GLU A 69 3.56 13.31 2.22
N ASP A 70 3.48 14.45 2.90
CA ASP A 70 4.17 14.66 4.18
C ASP A 70 3.71 13.66 5.26
N VAL A 71 2.41 13.33 5.32
CA VAL A 71 1.88 12.35 6.27
C VAL A 71 2.40 10.94 5.94
N LEU A 72 2.53 10.61 4.66
CA LEU A 72 3.11 9.34 4.21
C LEU A 72 4.58 9.20 4.59
N TRP A 73 5.37 10.28 4.44
CA TRP A 73 6.75 10.30 4.89
C TRP A 73 6.86 10.06 6.40
N VAL A 74 6.04 10.74 7.21
CA VAL A 74 6.02 10.51 8.67
C VAL A 74 5.63 9.06 9.00
N LYS A 75 4.72 8.45 8.24
CA LYS A 75 4.35 7.04 8.41
C LYS A 75 5.52 6.11 8.06
N TYR A 76 6.20 6.35 6.94
CA TYR A 76 7.42 5.63 6.53
C TYR A 76 8.50 5.67 7.62
N GLU A 77 8.80 6.86 8.16
CA GLU A 77 9.81 7.04 9.21
C GLU A 77 9.46 6.22 10.47
N LYS A 78 8.18 6.22 10.86
CA LYS A 78 7.71 5.45 12.01
C LYS A 78 7.81 3.94 11.81
N LEU A 79 7.55 3.45 10.60
CA LEU A 79 7.57 2.02 10.29
C LEU A 79 9.00 1.49 10.14
N THR A 80 9.88 2.27 9.53
CA THR A 80 11.24 1.81 9.16
C THR A 80 12.33 2.25 10.13
N GLY A 81 12.10 3.31 10.91
CA GLY A 81 13.11 3.96 11.72
C GLY A 81 14.14 4.76 10.91
N ASN A 82 14.00 4.84 9.58
CA ASN A 82 14.87 5.63 8.73
C ASN A 82 14.37 7.08 8.68
N PRO A 83 15.25 8.08 8.84
CA PRO A 83 14.86 9.46 8.63
C PRO A 83 14.49 9.66 7.15
N GLY A 84 13.34 10.29 6.89
CA GLY A 84 12.85 10.62 5.56
C GLY A 84 13.63 11.77 4.94
N ARG A 85 12.98 12.56 4.07
CA ARG A 85 13.61 13.72 3.41
C ARG A 85 14.22 14.68 4.44
N SER A 86 15.56 14.67 4.56
CA SER A 86 16.38 15.66 5.27
C SER A 86 16.42 17.00 4.54
#